data_AF-A0A1B6JZ91-F1
#
_entry.id   AF-A0A1B6JZ91-F1
#
_cell.length_a   1.000
_cell.length_b   1.000
_cell.length_c   1.000
_cell.angle_alpha   90.00
_cell.angle_beta   90.00
_cell.angle_gamma   90.00
#
_symmetry.space_group_name_H-M   'P 1'
#
loop_
_entity.id
_entity.type
_entity.pdbx_description
1 polymer ?
#
loop_
_entity_poly.entity_id
_entity_poly.type
_entity_poly.pdbx_seq_one_letter_code
_entity_poly.pdbx_strand_id
1 'polypeptide(L)'
;KYDYILIADTDNWDSLIICSNLPYISTNHYSCPIVKAREEDVNRDGYNDVLHFSTNVLSEDVTVHGITLLLFFDYKLTSYCRVQMEVMAVVQHNSPLAGAGLIVSADLSLVQRQPLNPRHTHTQYNISAVQSTVPFSLPQLLSQYSFRNVSARLMN
;
A
#
# COMPACT_ATOMS: atom_id res chain seq x y z
N LYS A 1 5.22 11.23 5.10
CA LYS A 1 5.92 9.93 5.05
C LYS A 1 4.85 8.87 4.90
N TYR A 2 4.97 8.03 3.88
CA TYR A 2 3.95 7.03 3.57
C TYR A 2 4.29 5.70 4.21
N ASP A 3 3.25 5.04 4.73
CA ASP A 3 3.36 3.70 5.25
C ASP A 3 3.27 2.71 4.09
N TYR A 4 4.21 1.77 4.05
CA TYR A 4 4.30 0.79 2.98
C TYR A 4 4.79 -0.56 3.50
N ILE A 5 4.43 -1.61 2.76
CA ILE A 5 5.00 -2.95 2.90
C ILE A 5 5.33 -3.43 1.50
N LEU A 6 6.58 -3.77 1.27
CA LEU A 6 7.05 -4.39 0.05
C LEU A 6 7.49 -5.82 0.39
N ILE A 7 6.99 -6.77 -0.38
CA ILE A 7 7.34 -8.18 -0.29
C ILE A 7 7.86 -8.56 -1.67
N ALA A 8 9.10 -9.02 -1.74
CA ALA A 8 9.70 -9.54 -2.96
C ALA A 8 9.84 -11.06 -2.84
N ASP A 9 9.17 -11.77 -3.75
CA ASP A 9 9.29 -13.21 -3.90
C ASP A 9 10.54 -13.51 -4.72
N THR A 10 11.38 -14.38 -4.19
CA THR A 10 12.68 -14.71 -4.77
C THR A 10 12.74 -16.18 -5.21
N ASP A 11 13.81 -16.56 -5.92
CA ASP A 11 14.03 -17.95 -6.37
C ASP A 11 13.90 -18.99 -5.26
N ASN A 12 14.36 -18.64 -4.06
CA ASN A 12 14.36 -19.52 -2.92
C ASN A 12 13.26 -19.10 -1.94
N TRP A 13 12.37 -20.03 -1.61
CA TRP A 13 11.20 -19.77 -0.77
C TRP A 13 11.58 -19.37 0.66
N ASP A 14 12.78 -19.70 1.11
CA ASP A 14 13.32 -19.28 2.42
C ASP A 14 13.94 -17.86 2.41
N SER A 15 14.11 -17.23 1.24
CA SER A 15 14.71 -15.89 1.11
C SER A 15 13.69 -14.82 0.69
N LEU A 16 12.55 -14.78 1.37
CA LEU A 16 11.58 -13.70 1.19
C LEU A 16 12.18 -12.36 1.67
N ILE A 17 12.13 -11.33 0.82
CA ILE A 17 12.56 -10.00 1.22
C ILE A 17 11.33 -9.18 1.63
N ILE A 18 11.26 -8.77 2.89
CA ILE A 18 10.23 -7.87 3.40
C ILE A 18 10.86 -6.53 3.78
N CYS A 19 10.34 -5.45 3.20
CA CYS A 19 10.73 -4.08 3.48
C CYS A 19 9.50 -3.26 3.89
N SER A 20 9.63 -2.52 4.98
CA SER A 20 8.56 -1.68 5.51
C SER A 20 9.15 -0.61 6.42
N ASN A 21 8.44 0.52 6.53
CA ASN A 21 8.70 1.53 7.55
C ASN A 21 7.83 1.36 8.81
N LEU A 22 7.05 0.29 8.88
CA LEU A 22 6.12 0.01 9.96
C LEU A 22 6.83 -0.73 11.12
N PRO A 23 6.67 -0.28 12.37
CA PRO A 23 7.48 -0.76 13.50
C PRO A 23 7.15 -2.20 13.92
N TYR A 24 5.97 -2.71 13.57
CA TYR A 24 5.48 -4.05 13.95
C TYR A 24 5.82 -5.13 12.91
N ILE A 25 6.55 -4.79 11.85
CA ILE A 25 7.03 -5.75 10.84
C ILE A 25 8.53 -5.89 11.00
N SER A 26 9.01 -7.11 11.21
CA SER A 26 10.43 -7.42 11.19
C SER A 26 10.95 -7.29 9.76
N THR A 27 11.72 -6.23 9.50
CA THR A 27 12.24 -5.94 8.16
C THR A 27 13.74 -6.14 8.10
N ASN A 28 14.22 -6.66 6.97
CA ASN A 28 15.63 -6.74 6.68
C ASN A 28 16.06 -5.40 6.07
N HIS A 29 16.47 -4.45 6.91
CA HIS A 29 16.74 -3.06 6.52
C HIS A 29 17.80 -2.93 5.40
N TYR A 30 18.70 -3.92 5.29
CA TYR A 30 19.74 -3.95 4.26
C TYR A 30 19.19 -4.19 2.83
N SER A 31 18.04 -4.85 2.70
CA SER A 31 17.50 -5.22 1.38
C SER A 31 16.76 -4.08 0.67
N CYS A 32 16.37 -3.00 1.37
CA CYS A 32 15.72 -1.84 0.76
C CYS A 32 16.36 -0.53 1.23
N PRO A 33 17.54 -0.18 0.68
CA PRO A 33 18.32 0.96 1.17
C PRO A 33 17.71 2.32 0.82
N ILE A 34 16.94 2.40 -0.27
CA ILE A 34 16.46 3.67 -0.82
C ILE A 34 14.97 3.57 -1.10
N VAL A 35 14.20 4.39 -0.40
CA VAL A 35 12.77 4.61 -0.63
C VAL A 35 12.57 6.10 -0.85
N LYS A 36 11.92 6.45 -1.97
CA LYS A 36 11.56 7.83 -2.30
C LYS A 36 10.05 7.89 -2.50
N ALA A 37 9.43 8.88 -1.89
CA ALA A 37 8.03 9.20 -2.07
C ALA A 37 7.90 10.71 -2.24
N ARG A 38 7.14 11.13 -3.26
CA ARG A 38 6.86 12.54 -3.56
C ARG A 38 5.42 12.69 -3.99
N GLU A 39 4.76 13.72 -3.47
CA GLU A 39 3.43 14.11 -3.91
C GLU A 39 3.50 15.33 -4.82
N GLU A 40 2.52 15.44 -5.72
CA GLU A 40 2.32 16.61 -6.56
C GLU A 40 0.85 17.04 -6.52
N ASP A 41 0.61 18.32 -6.24
CA ASP A 41 -0.64 19.03 -6.45
C ASP A 41 -0.58 19.65 -7.86
N VAL A 42 -1.25 19.00 -8.80
CA VAL A 42 -1.19 19.32 -10.24
C VAL A 42 -2.12 20.49 -10.56
N ASN A 43 -3.30 20.51 -9.94
CA ASN A 43 -4.32 21.52 -10.20
C ASN A 43 -4.18 22.79 -9.32
N ARG A 44 -3.30 22.76 -8.31
CA ARG A 44 -3.00 23.81 -7.33
C ARG A 44 -4.18 24.19 -6.44
N ASP A 45 -5.04 23.24 -6.11
CA ASP A 45 -6.18 23.45 -5.21
C ASP A 45 -5.82 23.26 -3.73
N GLY A 46 -4.57 22.89 -3.43
CA GLY A 46 -4.07 22.63 -2.09
C GLY A 46 -4.20 21.18 -1.64
N TYR A 47 -4.69 20.27 -2.50
CA TYR A 47 -4.72 18.84 -2.29
C TYR A 47 -3.73 18.13 -3.23
N ASN A 48 -3.00 17.14 -2.70
CA ASN A 48 -2.09 16.35 -3.52
C ASN A 48 -2.88 15.42 -4.45
N ASP A 49 -2.57 15.47 -5.74
CA ASP A 49 -3.24 14.68 -6.78
C ASP A 49 -2.49 13.37 -7.09
N VAL A 50 -1.16 13.43 -7.14
CA VAL A 50 -0.32 12.33 -7.64
C VAL A 50 0.70 11.91 -6.58
N LEU A 51 0.82 10.60 -6.36
CA LEU A 51 1.92 10.00 -5.59
C LEU A 51 2.94 9.35 -6.53
N HIS A 52 4.16 9.86 -6.50
CA HIS A 52 5.35 9.22 -7.06
C HIS A 52 6.04 8.41 -5.98
N PHE A 53 5.99 7.08 -6.09
CA PHE A 53 6.68 6.16 -5.18
C PHE A 53 7.71 5.33 -5.94
N SER A 54 8.94 5.27 -5.42
CA SER A 54 10.01 4.43 -5.97
C SER A 54 10.86 3.83 -4.86
N THR A 55 11.24 2.56 -5.02
CA THR A 55 12.09 1.85 -4.08
C THR A 55 13.01 0.89 -4.83
N ASN A 56 14.20 0.66 -4.29
CA ASN A 56 15.15 -0.30 -4.82
C ASN A 56 15.21 -1.51 -3.88
N VAL A 57 15.13 -2.71 -4.46
CA VAL A 57 15.37 -3.96 -3.74
C VAL A 57 16.79 -4.41 -4.08
N LEU A 58 17.65 -4.51 -3.07
CA LEU A 58 18.94 -5.17 -3.19
C LEU A 58 18.75 -6.66 -2.91
N SER A 59 19.03 -7.46 -3.92
CA SER A 59 19.05 -8.92 -3.84
C SER A 59 20.44 -9.40 -4.27
N GLU A 60 21.39 -9.32 -3.35
CA GLU A 60 22.70 -9.96 -3.55
C GLU A 60 22.46 -11.48 -3.58
N ASP A 61 22.87 -12.12 -4.66
CA ASP A 61 22.78 -13.58 -4.91
C ASP A 61 21.39 -14.21 -5.11
N VAL A 62 20.31 -13.41 -5.17
CA VAL A 62 18.96 -13.93 -5.42
C VAL A 62 18.25 -13.12 -6.50
N THR A 63 17.46 -13.77 -7.35
CA THR A 63 16.62 -13.08 -8.35
C THR A 63 15.19 -12.94 -7.85
N VAL A 64 14.55 -11.83 -8.25
CA VAL A 64 13.18 -11.47 -7.86
C VAL A 64 12.22 -11.85 -8.98
N HIS A 65 11.21 -12.64 -8.65
CA HIS A 65 10.17 -13.13 -9.57
C HIS A 65 8.80 -12.52 -9.29
N GLY A 66 8.56 -12.10 -8.04
CA GLY A 66 7.30 -11.53 -7.62
C GLY A 66 7.51 -10.30 -6.77
N ILE A 67 6.62 -9.34 -6.93
CA ILE A 67 6.56 -8.13 -6.10
C ILE A 67 5.12 -7.94 -5.65
N THR A 68 4.95 -7.83 -4.34
CA THR A 68 3.73 -7.35 -3.71
C THR A 68 4.05 -6.08 -2.93
N LEU A 69 3.52 -4.94 -3.39
CA LEU A 69 3.61 -3.65 -2.71
C LEU A 69 2.24 -3.28 -2.16
N LEU A 70 2.18 -3.03 -0.86
CA LEU A 70 1.04 -2.46 -0.16
C LEU A 70 1.39 -1.03 0.24
N LEU A 71 0.56 -0.07 -0.14
CA LEU A 71 0.67 1.34 0.23
C LEU A 71 -0.54 1.73 1.07
N PHE A 72 -0.30 2.38 2.21
CA PHE A 72 -1.35 2.86 3.10
C PHE A 72 -1.50 4.37 2.98
N PHE A 73 -2.75 4.82 2.78
CA PHE A 73 -3.09 6.22 2.58
C PHE A 73 -4.11 6.68 3.62
N ASP A 74 -3.90 7.87 4.18
CA ASP A 74 -4.94 8.60 4.94
C ASP A 74 -5.89 9.27 3.94
N TYR A 75 -6.96 8.57 3.59
CA TYR A 75 -7.93 9.02 2.59
C TYR A 75 -8.97 9.94 3.24
N LYS A 76 -9.07 11.16 2.72
CA LYS A 76 -10.00 12.19 3.20
C LYS A 76 -10.94 12.64 2.09
N LEU A 77 -12.23 12.54 2.36
CA LEU A 77 -13.28 13.13 1.52
C LEU A 77 -13.99 14.20 2.34
N THR A 78 -14.05 15.42 1.81
CA THR A 78 -14.53 16.61 2.54
C THR A 78 -15.68 17.34 1.86
N SER A 79 -15.92 17.08 0.57
CA SER A 79 -16.88 17.84 -0.26
C SER A 79 -18.34 17.53 0.09
N TYR A 80 -18.79 16.30 -0.13
CA TYR A 80 -20.20 15.90 0.04
C TYR A 80 -20.45 15.05 1.29
N CYS A 81 -19.50 14.19 1.65
CA CYS A 81 -19.52 13.38 2.86
C CYS A 81 -18.20 13.57 3.57
N ARG A 82 -18.21 13.71 4.90
CA ARG A 82 -16.97 13.76 5.68
C ARG A 82 -16.50 12.35 5.98
N VAL A 83 -15.46 11.90 5.29
CA VAL A 83 -14.85 10.59 5.49
C VAL A 83 -13.37 10.78 5.79
N GLN A 84 -12.88 10.11 6.82
CA GLN A 84 -11.45 9.94 7.05
C GLN A 84 -11.19 8.49 7.41
N MET A 85 -10.34 7.84 6.62
CA MET A 85 -10.01 6.45 6.83
C MET A 85 -8.63 6.14 6.27
N GLU A 86 -8.00 5.12 6.85
CA GLU A 86 -6.85 4.50 6.20
C GLU A 86 -7.35 3.57 5.09
N VAL A 87 -6.80 3.71 3.89
CA VAL A 87 -7.03 2.77 2.79
C VAL A 87 -5.72 2.11 2.39
N MET A 88 -5.82 0.92 1.80
CA MET A 88 -4.69 0.16 1.31
C MET A 88 -4.80 0.00 -0.20
N ALA A 89 -3.77 0.41 -0.93
CA ALA A 89 -3.60 0.07 -2.32
C ALA A 89 -2.66 -1.12 -2.44
N VAL A 90 -2.99 -2.07 -3.31
CA VAL A 90 -2.19 -3.27 -3.55
C VAL A 90 -1.73 -3.28 -4.99
N VAL A 91 -0.42 -3.40 -5.18
CA VAL A 91 0.23 -3.68 -6.46
C VAL A 91 0.84 -5.07 -6.33
N GLN A 92 0.43 -5.98 -7.20
CA GLN A 92 0.97 -7.33 -7.24
C GLN A 92 1.36 -7.68 -8.67
N HIS A 93 2.58 -8.18 -8.84
CA HIS A 93 3.07 -8.64 -10.12
C HIS A 93 4.01 -9.83 -9.92
N ASN A 94 3.70 -10.95 -10.56
CA ASN A 94 4.52 -12.15 -10.54
C ASN A 94 4.83 -12.57 -11.97
N SER A 95 6.06 -13.03 -12.20
CA SER A 95 6.61 -13.44 -13.48
C SER A 95 7.44 -14.71 -13.30
N PRO A 96 7.43 -15.65 -14.25
CA PRO A 96 8.35 -16.79 -14.25
C PRO A 96 9.79 -16.40 -14.62
N LEU A 97 9.98 -15.16 -15.12
CA LEU A 97 11.27 -14.59 -15.46
C LEU A 97 11.67 -13.56 -14.40
N ALA A 98 12.95 -13.55 -14.05
CA ALA A 98 13.53 -12.56 -13.16
C ALA A 98 13.30 -11.13 -13.68
N GLY A 99 12.79 -10.26 -12.81
CA GLY A 99 12.51 -8.87 -13.13
C GLY A 99 13.67 -7.95 -12.75
N ALA A 100 14.01 -7.00 -13.63
CA ALA A 100 14.96 -5.92 -13.32
C ALA A 100 14.28 -4.67 -12.74
N GLY A 101 12.96 -4.54 -12.90
CA GLY A 101 12.19 -3.41 -12.42
C GLY A 101 10.71 -3.53 -12.74
N LEU A 102 9.88 -2.82 -11.98
CA LEU A 102 8.45 -2.76 -12.14
C LEU A 102 8.01 -1.29 -12.15
N ILE A 103 7.33 -0.88 -13.23
CA ILE A 103 6.74 0.46 -13.36
C ILE A 103 5.24 0.29 -13.40
N VAL A 104 4.54 0.96 -12.49
CA VAL A 104 3.07 0.94 -12.40
C VAL A 104 2.58 2.37 -12.37
N SER A 105 1.60 2.66 -13.24
CA SER A 105 0.82 3.88 -13.24
C SER A 105 -0.64 3.47 -13.16
N ALA A 106 -1.37 3.99 -12.18
CA ALA A 106 -2.76 3.62 -11.91
C ALA A 106 -3.45 4.70 -11.07
N ASP A 107 -4.77 4.75 -11.17
CA ASP A 107 -5.62 5.66 -10.40
C ASP A 107 -6.12 5.00 -9.11
N LEU A 108 -6.04 5.73 -7.99
CA LEU A 108 -6.60 5.29 -6.73
C LEU A 108 -8.11 5.59 -6.70
N SER A 109 -8.92 4.54 -6.85
CA SER A 109 -10.38 4.64 -6.88
C SER A 109 -11.00 4.20 -5.56
N LEU A 110 -11.97 4.97 -5.06
CA LEU A 110 -12.78 4.63 -3.91
C LEU A 110 -13.79 3.51 -4.26
N VAL A 111 -13.86 2.48 -3.42
CA VAL A 111 -14.85 1.41 -3.51
C VAL A 111 -15.80 1.52 -2.34
N GLN A 112 -17.07 1.73 -2.64
CA GLN A 112 -18.13 1.93 -1.65
C GLN A 112 -19.19 0.81 -1.78
N ARG A 113 -19.27 -0.06 -0.78
CA ARG A 113 -20.26 -1.16 -0.68
C ARG A 113 -21.50 -0.78 0.12
N GLN A 114 -21.45 0.31 0.88
CA GLN A 114 -22.59 0.85 1.62
C GLN A 114 -22.76 2.34 1.36
N PRO A 115 -24.00 2.89 1.31
CA PRO A 115 -24.20 4.33 1.22
C PRO A 115 -23.52 5.10 2.36
N LEU A 116 -22.76 6.13 2.02
CA LEU A 116 -22.17 7.07 2.97
C LEU A 116 -23.18 8.18 3.26
N ASN A 117 -23.65 8.26 4.50
CA ASN A 117 -24.60 9.31 4.90
C ASN A 117 -23.89 10.67 4.96
N PRO A 118 -24.35 11.70 4.21
CA PRO A 118 -23.73 13.03 4.17
C PRO A 118 -23.76 13.77 5.52
N ARG A 119 -24.70 13.44 6.41
CA ARG A 119 -24.87 14.11 7.70
C ARG A 119 -23.93 13.59 8.79
N HIS A 120 -23.20 12.51 8.51
CA HIS A 120 -22.32 11.87 9.47
C HIS A 120 -20.87 12.00 9.05
N THR A 121 -19.99 12.14 10.04
CA THR A 121 -18.55 11.98 9.86
C THR A 121 -18.21 10.50 10.00
N HIS A 122 -17.62 9.91 8.96
CA HIS A 122 -17.25 8.50 8.92
C HIS A 122 -15.76 8.36 9.26
N THR A 123 -15.46 7.82 10.45
CA THR A 123 -14.08 7.59 10.94
C THR A 123 -13.83 6.15 11.39
N GLN A 124 -14.76 5.25 11.10
CA GLN A 124 -14.73 3.84 11.54
C GLN A 124 -13.47 3.06 11.11
N TYR A 125 -12.80 3.51 10.05
CA TYR A 125 -11.60 2.86 9.48
C TYR A 125 -10.36 3.75 9.61
N ASN A 126 -10.36 4.71 10.53
CA ASN A 126 -9.24 5.64 10.76
C ASN A 126 -8.10 5.03 11.60
N ILE A 127 -8.18 3.74 11.93
CA ILE A 127 -7.14 3.00 12.65
C ILE A 127 -6.54 1.99 11.70
N SER A 128 -5.20 1.89 11.76
CA SER A 128 -4.46 0.98 10.91
C SER A 128 -4.79 -0.47 11.21
N ALA A 129 -5.24 -1.23 10.20
CA ALA A 129 -5.50 -2.66 10.34
C ALA A 129 -4.21 -3.44 10.65
N VAL A 130 -3.07 -2.91 10.21
CA VAL A 130 -1.79 -3.58 10.40
C VAL A 130 -1.39 -3.66 11.88
N GLN A 131 -1.78 -2.67 12.70
CA GLN A 131 -1.59 -2.72 14.17
C GLN A 131 -2.34 -3.88 14.83
N SER A 132 -3.45 -4.31 14.24
CA SER A 132 -4.27 -5.43 14.73
C SER A 132 -3.83 -6.79 14.17
N THR A 133 -2.76 -6.82 13.36
CA THR A 133 -2.26 -8.01 12.68
C THR A 133 -0.84 -8.30 13.17
N VAL A 134 -0.67 -8.52 14.47
CA VAL A 134 0.62 -8.84 15.11
C VAL A 134 0.53 -10.23 15.75
N PRO A 135 1.39 -11.20 15.38
CA PRO A 135 2.48 -11.11 14.39
C PRO A 135 1.97 -10.89 12.96
N PHE A 136 2.79 -10.26 12.11
CA PHE A 136 2.41 -9.91 10.75
C PHE A 136 1.94 -11.12 9.94
N SER A 137 0.76 -10.99 9.32
CA SER A 137 0.17 -12.00 8.45
C SER A 137 -0.50 -11.31 7.27
N LEU A 138 0.11 -11.43 6.08
CA LEU A 138 -0.43 -10.84 4.85
C LEU A 138 -1.86 -11.31 4.54
N PRO A 139 -2.20 -12.62 4.62
CA PRO A 139 -3.57 -13.06 4.35
C PRO A 139 -4.60 -12.48 5.31
N GLN A 140 -4.25 -12.37 6.60
CA GLN A 140 -5.14 -11.77 7.60
C GLN A 140 -5.34 -10.27 7.35
N LEU A 141 -4.25 -9.57 7.00
CA LEU A 141 -4.32 -8.15 6.68
C LEU A 141 -5.21 -7.89 5.45
N LEU A 142 -4.96 -8.61 4.35
CA LEU A 142 -5.76 -8.51 3.13
C LEU A 142 -7.24 -8.82 3.42
N SER A 143 -7.49 -9.85 4.22
CA SER A 143 -8.84 -10.22 4.67
C SER A 143 -9.53 -9.06 5.43
N GLN A 144 -8.85 -8.43 6.39
CA GLN A 144 -9.41 -7.30 7.15
C GLN A 144 -9.80 -6.11 6.25
N TYR A 145 -8.97 -5.74 5.27
CA TYR A 145 -9.35 -4.70 4.30
C TYR A 145 -10.48 -5.16 3.36
N SER A 146 -10.52 -6.44 2.99
CA SER A 146 -11.55 -6.98 2.10
C SER A 146 -12.95 -6.93 2.71
N PHE A 147 -13.08 -6.96 4.04
CA PHE A 147 -14.35 -6.86 4.76
C PHE A 147 -14.84 -5.43 4.97
N ARG A 148 -14.01 -4.42 4.67
CA ARG A 148 -14.44 -3.01 4.82
C ARG A 148 -15.53 -2.67 3.81
N ASN A 149 -16.55 -1.95 4.26
CA ASN A 149 -17.61 -1.47 3.37
C ASN A 149 -17.18 -0.26 2.54
N VAL A 150 -16.05 0.36 2.90
CA VAL A 150 -15.43 1.46 2.18
C VAL A 150 -13.94 1.16 2.12
N SER A 151 -13.39 1.07 0.91
CA SER A 151 -12.00 0.74 0.65
C SER A 151 -11.49 1.49 -0.57
N ALA A 152 -10.24 1.28 -0.95
CA ALA A 152 -9.70 1.77 -2.21
C ALA A 152 -9.17 0.62 -3.06
N ARG A 153 -9.09 0.84 -4.36
CA ARG A 153 -8.42 -0.06 -5.31
C ARG A 153 -7.65 0.76 -6.33
N LEU A 154 -6.59 0.18 -6.89
CA LEU A 154 -5.93 0.74 -8.06
C LEU A 154 -6.71 0.33 -9.32
N MET A 155 -6.88 1.26 -10.25
CA MET A 155 -7.52 1.04 -11.55
C MET A 155 -6.62 1.56 -12.67
N ASN A 156 -6.55 0.81 -13.76
CA ASN A 156 -6.07 1.23 -15.07
C ASN A 156 -6.76 0.34 -16.12
#